data_AF-O17711-F1
#
_entry.id   AF-O17711-F1
#
_cell.length_a   1.000
_cell.length_b   1.000
_cell.length_c   1.000
_cell.angle_alpha   90.00
_cell.angle_beta   90.00
_cell.angle_gamma   90.00
#
_symmetry.space_group_name_H-M   'P 1'
#
loop_
_entity.id
_entity.type
_entity.pdbx_description
1 polymer ?
#
loop_
_entity_poly.entity_id
_entity_poly.type
_entity_poly.pdbx_seq_one_letter_code
_entity_poly.pdbx_strand_id
1 'polypeptide(L)'
;MGNYKHLLIGVSVFEMSYAVLDIVSETTVLSIKESFVVVVPYKDRFFGRNTAMVLNCIYYAFFGFSMGMFVIIFAYRSFVSTGNTILKKFKGLKMLTWFAFPIFYALVWLLVAWIPLAPFPEMDNVVRDFLFDAVNMTVDEVAYTGPLFYSTIDNSLRFSAILPAALQWVLTASSLFLVIFFGVRCYLYIGKLVDLTDLRSIRLRHLQKQLFVALVFQATVPLILMHIPVTVLYTCCVFNIVFDTFSVATTIALFPAIDPLPTIFIVKS
;
A
#
# COMPACT_ATOMS: atom_id res chain seq x y z
N MET A 1 -12.80 22.74 9.13
CA MET A 1 -12.55 21.33 8.76
C MET A 1 -13.67 20.80 7.84
N GLY A 2 -13.89 21.41 6.67
CA GLY A 2 -15.01 21.06 5.77
C GLY A 2 -14.80 19.74 5.04
N ASN A 3 -14.72 19.75 3.71
CA ASN A 3 -14.64 18.53 2.89
C ASN A 3 -13.44 17.62 3.21
N TYR A 4 -12.40 18.13 3.86
CA TYR A 4 -11.29 17.34 4.40
C TYR A 4 -11.76 16.23 5.35
N LYS A 5 -12.80 16.50 6.15
CA LYS A 5 -13.39 15.51 7.07
C LYS A 5 -13.92 14.30 6.29
N HIS A 6 -14.59 14.52 5.16
CA HIS A 6 -15.11 13.43 4.34
C HIS A 6 -14.00 12.59 3.72
N LEU A 7 -12.89 13.22 3.32
CA LEU A 7 -11.72 12.50 2.82
C LEU A 7 -11.11 11.61 3.91
N LEU A 8 -10.90 12.16 5.12
CA LEU A 8 -10.36 11.41 6.25
C LEU A 8 -11.28 10.26 6.68
N ILE A 9 -12.60 10.46 6.70
CA ILE A 9 -13.57 9.38 6.96
C ILE A 9 -13.42 8.27 5.91
N GLY A 10 -13.28 8.63 4.62
CA GLY A 10 -13.07 7.65 3.56
C GLY A 10 -11.79 6.84 3.74
N VAL A 11 -10.70 7.48 4.19
CA VAL A 11 -9.43 6.81 4.54
C VAL A 11 -9.64 5.81 5.67
N SER A 12 -10.27 6.23 6.77
CA SER A 12 -10.51 5.34 7.91
C SER A 12 -11.42 4.16 7.56
N VAL A 13 -12.44 4.37 6.73
CA VAL A 13 -13.29 3.28 6.21
C VAL A 13 -12.47 2.29 5.38
N PHE A 14 -11.57 2.79 4.54
CA PHE A 14 -10.67 1.95 3.76
C PHE A 14 -9.69 1.17 4.68
N GLU A 15 -9.05 1.82 5.64
CA GLU A 15 -8.14 1.17 6.60
C GLU A 15 -8.86 0.08 7.41
N MET A 16 -10.08 0.34 7.88
CA MET A 16 -10.91 -0.68 8.53
C MET A 16 -11.24 -1.84 7.60
N SER A 17 -11.59 -1.55 6.34
CA SER A 17 -11.87 -2.62 5.36
C SER A 17 -10.62 -3.45 5.04
N TYR A 18 -9.44 -2.82 5.04
CA TYR A 18 -8.17 -3.52 4.84
C TYR A 18 -7.84 -4.40 6.03
N ALA A 19 -8.01 -3.90 7.26
CA ALA A 19 -7.82 -4.70 8.46
C ALA A 19 -8.78 -5.91 8.51
N VAL A 20 -10.05 -5.74 8.11
CA VAL A 20 -11.00 -6.85 8.02
C VAL A 20 -10.57 -7.86 6.97
N LEU A 21 -10.13 -7.41 5.79
CA LEU A 21 -9.62 -8.29 4.75
C LEU A 21 -8.45 -9.12 5.28
N ASP A 22 -7.46 -8.47 5.90
CA ASP A 22 -6.27 -9.11 6.46
C ASP A 22 -6.61 -10.19 7.49
N ILE A 23 -7.57 -9.92 8.39
CA ILE A 23 -8.07 -10.90 9.38
C ILE A 23 -8.79 -12.07 8.69
N VAL A 24 -9.62 -11.80 7.68
CA VAL A 24 -10.42 -12.84 7.00
C VAL A 24 -9.53 -13.75 6.14
N SER A 25 -8.53 -13.18 5.46
CA SER A 25 -7.65 -13.92 4.58
C SER A 25 -6.42 -14.49 5.28
N GLU A 26 -6.04 -13.96 6.45
CA GLU A 26 -4.77 -14.28 7.14
C GLU A 26 -3.58 -14.25 6.18
N THR A 27 -3.55 -13.21 5.36
CA THR A 27 -2.59 -13.09 4.26
C THR A 27 -1.17 -13.01 4.82
N THR A 28 -0.29 -13.90 4.36
CA THR A 28 1.11 -13.91 4.78
C THR A 28 2.03 -13.72 3.58
N VAL A 29 2.99 -12.78 3.69
CA VAL A 29 4.02 -12.55 2.66
C VAL A 29 5.28 -13.32 3.04
N LEU A 30 5.58 -14.40 2.32
CA LEU A 30 6.74 -15.26 2.54
C LEU A 30 7.82 -14.98 1.51
N SER A 31 9.07 -14.86 1.96
CA SER A 31 10.23 -14.81 1.06
C SER A 31 10.64 -16.24 0.72
N ILE A 32 10.83 -16.57 -0.55
CA ILE A 32 11.16 -17.91 -1.04
C ILE A 32 12.33 -17.79 -2.01
N LYS A 33 13.54 -18.13 -1.56
CA LYS A 33 14.78 -17.97 -2.34
C LYS A 33 14.90 -16.55 -2.94
N GLU A 34 15.07 -16.42 -4.26
CA GLU A 34 15.10 -15.17 -5.01
C GLU A 34 13.70 -14.68 -5.42
N SER A 35 12.63 -15.20 -4.81
CA SER A 35 11.23 -14.86 -5.07
C SER A 35 10.50 -14.57 -3.74
N PHE A 36 9.22 -14.24 -3.84
CA PHE A 36 8.31 -14.16 -2.70
C PHE A 36 6.93 -14.65 -3.12
N VAL A 37 6.14 -15.08 -2.15
CA VAL A 37 4.74 -15.43 -2.35
C VAL A 37 3.88 -14.74 -1.31
N VAL A 38 2.69 -14.36 -1.74
CA VAL A 38 1.60 -13.93 -0.85
C VAL A 38 0.62 -15.08 -0.77
N VAL A 39 0.41 -15.58 0.44
CA VAL A 39 -0.32 -16.82 0.72
C VAL A 39 -1.58 -16.50 1.51
N VAL A 40 -2.69 -17.09 1.08
CA VAL A 40 -3.99 -17.08 1.76
C VAL A 40 -4.36 -18.55 2.02
N PRO A 41 -4.25 -19.03 3.27
CA PRO A 41 -4.64 -20.40 3.61
C PRO A 41 -6.15 -20.58 3.47
N TYR A 42 -6.58 -21.72 2.95
CA TYR A 42 -8.00 -22.11 2.90
C TYR A 42 -8.29 -23.47 3.51
N LYS A 43 -7.25 -24.23 3.89
CA LYS A 43 -7.41 -25.41 4.74
C LYS A 43 -8.13 -25.03 6.03
N ASP A 44 -9.15 -25.81 6.39
CA ASP A 44 -9.99 -25.60 7.58
C ASP A 44 -10.74 -24.26 7.62
N ARG A 45 -10.86 -23.54 6.48
CA ARG A 45 -11.65 -22.30 6.35
C ARG A 45 -13.05 -22.56 5.84
N PHE A 46 -13.94 -21.58 6.07
CA PHE A 46 -15.31 -21.60 5.55
C PHE A 46 -15.40 -21.36 4.02
N PHE A 47 -14.28 -21.05 3.37
CA PHE A 47 -14.20 -20.76 1.95
C PHE A 47 -13.16 -21.66 1.26
N GLY A 48 -13.34 -21.91 -0.04
CA GLY A 48 -12.44 -22.74 -0.83
C GLY A 48 -11.38 -21.95 -1.61
N ARG A 49 -10.58 -22.68 -2.41
CA ARG A 49 -9.47 -22.16 -3.22
C ARG A 49 -9.82 -20.92 -4.06
N ASN A 50 -10.95 -20.93 -4.77
CA ASN A 50 -11.34 -19.82 -5.65
C ASN A 50 -11.55 -18.52 -4.86
N THR A 51 -12.23 -18.61 -3.71
CA THR A 51 -12.43 -17.45 -2.83
C THR A 51 -11.12 -16.97 -2.25
N ALA A 52 -10.24 -17.89 -1.84
CA ALA A 52 -8.91 -17.56 -1.34
C ALA A 52 -8.05 -16.83 -2.39
N MET A 53 -8.09 -17.27 -3.65
CA MET A 53 -7.44 -16.56 -4.77
C MET A 53 -8.00 -15.15 -4.98
N VAL A 54 -9.33 -14.99 -4.88
CA VAL A 54 -9.98 -13.67 -4.97
C VAL A 54 -9.57 -12.77 -3.81
N LEU A 55 -9.59 -13.27 -2.57
CA LEU A 55 -9.14 -12.53 -1.39
C LEU A 55 -7.67 -12.09 -1.53
N ASN A 56 -6.81 -12.98 -2.03
CA ASN A 56 -5.42 -12.67 -2.30
C ASN A 56 -5.31 -11.51 -3.32
N CYS A 57 -6.02 -11.58 -4.45
CA CYS A 57 -5.98 -10.49 -5.44
C CYS A 57 -6.57 -9.17 -4.93
N ILE A 58 -7.61 -9.22 -4.08
CA ILE A 58 -8.15 -8.03 -3.41
C ILE A 58 -7.10 -7.44 -2.46
N TYR A 59 -6.30 -8.26 -1.79
CA TYR A 59 -5.21 -7.80 -0.92
C TYR A 59 -4.17 -6.98 -1.70
N TYR A 60 -3.76 -7.42 -2.90
CA TYR A 60 -2.92 -6.60 -3.79
C TYR A 60 -3.62 -5.32 -4.24
N ALA A 61 -4.92 -5.39 -4.56
CA ALA A 61 -5.70 -4.22 -4.95
C ALA A 61 -5.72 -3.17 -3.83
N PHE A 62 -5.85 -3.60 -2.57
CA PHE A 62 -5.85 -2.72 -1.40
C PHE A 62 -4.47 -2.10 -1.16
N PHE A 63 -3.39 -2.86 -1.35
CA PHE A 63 -2.03 -2.33 -1.35
C PHE A 63 -1.83 -1.23 -2.42
N GLY A 64 -2.33 -1.45 -3.65
CA GLY A 64 -2.32 -0.43 -4.69
C GLY A 64 -3.18 0.79 -4.34
N PHE A 65 -4.38 0.55 -3.81
CA PHE A 65 -5.30 1.60 -3.39
C PHE A 65 -4.69 2.50 -2.31
N SER A 66 -4.00 1.94 -1.32
CA SER A 66 -3.35 2.70 -0.25
C SER A 66 -2.30 3.68 -0.79
N MET A 67 -1.48 3.24 -1.77
CA MET A 67 -0.52 4.13 -2.44
C MET A 67 -1.21 5.34 -3.09
N GLY A 68 -2.28 5.08 -3.86
CA GLY A 68 -3.05 6.13 -4.50
C GLY A 68 -3.75 7.05 -3.49
N MET A 69 -4.23 6.49 -2.37
CA MET A 69 -4.86 7.26 -1.30
C MET A 69 -3.88 8.24 -0.65
N PHE A 70 -2.65 7.83 -0.33
CA PHE A 70 -1.66 8.75 0.23
C PHE A 70 -1.41 9.95 -0.68
N VAL A 71 -1.28 9.72 -2.00
CA VAL A 71 -1.15 10.80 -2.98
C VAL A 71 -2.32 11.77 -2.89
N ILE A 72 -3.56 11.26 -2.86
CA ILE A 72 -4.76 12.11 -2.80
C ILE A 72 -4.82 12.92 -1.51
N ILE A 73 -4.47 12.34 -0.36
CA ILE A 73 -4.51 13.05 0.91
C ILE A 73 -3.46 14.18 0.94
N PHE A 74 -2.22 13.90 0.51
CA PHE A 74 -1.17 14.92 0.42
C PHE A 74 -1.49 16.00 -0.62
N ALA A 75 -2.00 15.60 -1.78
CA ALA A 75 -2.42 16.53 -2.82
C ALA A 75 -3.52 17.46 -2.30
N TYR A 76 -4.58 16.89 -1.71
CA TYR A 76 -5.68 17.65 -1.11
C TYR A 76 -5.16 18.63 -0.05
N ARG A 77 -4.27 18.16 0.85
CA ARG A 77 -3.66 18.98 1.90
C ARG A 77 -2.86 20.15 1.32
N SER A 78 -2.05 19.87 0.31
CA SER A 78 -1.28 20.89 -0.42
C SER A 78 -2.21 21.90 -1.06
N PHE A 79 -3.30 21.47 -1.72
CA PHE A 79 -4.23 22.38 -2.37
C PHE A 79 -4.97 23.26 -1.36
N VAL A 80 -5.44 22.69 -0.24
CA VAL A 80 -6.05 23.44 0.88
C VAL A 80 -5.10 24.50 1.40
N SER A 81 -3.83 24.13 1.61
CA SER A 81 -2.83 25.07 2.09
C SER A 81 -2.66 26.23 1.10
N THR A 82 -2.43 25.92 -0.18
CA THR A 82 -2.18 26.95 -1.21
C THR A 82 -3.40 27.77 -1.65
N GLY A 83 -4.60 27.50 -1.12
CA GLY A 83 -5.84 28.14 -1.57
C GLY A 83 -6.20 27.85 -3.03
N ASN A 84 -5.78 26.69 -3.57
CA ASN A 84 -5.92 26.39 -5.00
C ASN A 84 -7.39 26.27 -5.42
N THR A 85 -7.75 26.87 -6.55
CA THR A 85 -9.10 26.84 -7.12
C THR A 85 -9.59 25.43 -7.46
N ILE A 86 -8.69 24.46 -7.65
CA ILE A 86 -9.00 23.04 -7.84
C ILE A 86 -9.86 22.48 -6.69
N LEU A 87 -9.76 23.02 -5.47
CA LEU A 87 -10.62 22.63 -4.34
C LEU A 87 -12.11 22.84 -4.61
N LYS A 88 -12.47 23.74 -5.54
CA LYS A 88 -13.87 23.90 -5.99
C LYS A 88 -14.41 22.62 -6.64
N LYS A 89 -13.55 21.80 -7.25
CA LYS A 89 -13.91 20.47 -7.78
C LYS A 89 -14.13 19.45 -6.66
N PHE A 90 -13.55 19.67 -5.49
CA PHE A 90 -13.72 18.83 -4.31
C PHE A 90 -14.96 19.27 -3.51
N LYS A 91 -16.13 19.29 -4.15
CA LYS A 91 -17.43 19.63 -3.53
C LYS A 91 -18.52 18.68 -4.04
N GLY A 92 -19.33 18.17 -3.10
CA GLY A 92 -20.43 17.25 -3.41
C GLY A 92 -19.96 15.97 -4.10
N LEU A 93 -20.80 15.43 -4.99
CA LEU A 93 -20.52 14.18 -5.72
C LEU A 93 -19.25 14.22 -6.58
N LYS A 94 -18.79 15.42 -6.97
CA LYS A 94 -17.52 15.59 -7.70
C LYS A 94 -16.30 15.15 -6.89
N MET A 95 -16.41 15.02 -5.57
CA MET A 95 -15.37 14.43 -4.72
C MET A 95 -15.02 13.00 -5.14
N LEU A 96 -15.99 12.21 -5.60
CA LEU A 96 -15.77 10.82 -6.05
C LEU A 96 -14.78 10.72 -7.22
N THR A 97 -14.66 11.78 -8.03
CA THR A 97 -13.67 11.81 -9.13
C THR A 97 -12.22 11.71 -8.65
N TRP A 98 -11.93 12.07 -7.40
CA TRP A 98 -10.59 11.95 -6.84
C TRP A 98 -10.26 10.51 -6.47
N PHE A 99 -11.27 9.71 -6.10
CA PHE A 99 -11.10 8.29 -5.83
C PHE A 99 -10.82 7.48 -7.10
N ALA A 100 -11.03 8.03 -8.29
CA ALA A 100 -10.64 7.39 -9.55
C ALA A 100 -9.13 7.09 -9.61
N PHE A 101 -8.29 7.93 -8.98
CA PHE A 101 -6.85 7.72 -8.95
C PHE A 101 -6.43 6.52 -8.07
N PRO A 102 -6.84 6.41 -6.79
CA PRO A 102 -6.67 5.19 -6.00
C PRO A 102 -7.27 3.95 -6.65
N ILE A 103 -8.45 4.05 -7.26
CA ILE A 103 -9.10 2.92 -7.96
C ILE A 103 -8.24 2.47 -9.14
N PHE A 104 -7.67 3.39 -9.92
CA PHE A 104 -6.76 3.03 -11.01
C PHE A 104 -5.55 2.24 -10.50
N TYR A 105 -4.92 2.67 -9.40
CA TYR A 105 -3.84 1.91 -8.78
C TYR A 105 -4.33 0.52 -8.35
N ALA A 106 -5.46 0.44 -7.65
CA ALA A 106 -6.04 -0.83 -7.21
C ALA A 106 -6.28 -1.81 -8.36
N LEU A 107 -6.84 -1.31 -9.48
CA LEU A 107 -7.10 -2.14 -10.66
C LEU A 107 -5.82 -2.67 -11.30
N VAL A 108 -4.77 -1.84 -11.45
CA VAL A 108 -3.51 -2.32 -12.01
C VAL A 108 -2.87 -3.36 -11.11
N TRP A 109 -2.84 -3.13 -9.80
CA TRP A 109 -2.30 -4.09 -8.84
C TRP A 109 -3.10 -5.41 -8.82
N LEU A 110 -4.43 -5.34 -8.92
CA LEU A 110 -5.31 -6.51 -9.04
C LEU A 110 -5.01 -7.30 -10.32
N LEU A 111 -4.91 -6.64 -11.47
CA LEU A 111 -4.67 -7.30 -12.76
C LEU A 111 -3.30 -7.97 -12.81
N VAL A 112 -2.29 -7.34 -12.23
CA VAL A 112 -0.94 -7.90 -12.12
C VAL A 112 -0.94 -9.13 -11.20
N ALA A 113 -1.68 -9.10 -10.09
CA ALA A 113 -1.83 -10.25 -9.21
C ALA A 113 -2.58 -11.41 -9.89
N TRP A 114 -3.66 -11.09 -10.61
CA TRP A 114 -4.57 -12.08 -11.20
C TRP A 114 -3.98 -12.84 -12.40
N ILE A 115 -3.09 -12.19 -13.17
CA ILE A 115 -2.58 -12.77 -14.42
C ILE A 115 -1.10 -13.17 -14.25
N PRO A 116 -0.12 -12.24 -14.17
CA PRO A 116 1.29 -12.61 -14.09
C PRO A 116 1.73 -13.36 -12.83
N LEU A 117 1.12 -13.08 -11.67
CA LEU A 117 1.52 -13.70 -10.40
C LEU A 117 0.65 -14.90 -10.02
N ALA A 118 -0.30 -15.31 -10.85
CA ALA A 118 -1.14 -16.47 -10.59
C ALA A 118 -0.30 -17.77 -10.55
N PRO A 119 -0.72 -18.79 -9.77
CA PRO A 119 -0.04 -20.08 -9.73
C PRO A 119 0.13 -20.73 -11.11
N PHE A 120 1.29 -21.33 -11.34
CA PHE A 120 1.58 -22.15 -12.52
C PHE A 120 2.53 -23.29 -12.14
N PRO A 121 2.57 -24.40 -12.93
CA PRO A 121 3.20 -25.65 -12.48
C PRO A 121 4.66 -25.55 -12.05
N GLU A 122 5.44 -24.69 -12.71
CA GLU A 122 6.83 -24.46 -12.35
C GLU A 122 6.96 -23.70 -11.02
N MET A 123 6.14 -22.68 -10.78
CA MET A 123 6.10 -21.99 -9.50
C MET A 123 5.60 -22.93 -8.38
N ASP A 124 4.62 -23.80 -8.66
CA ASP A 124 4.13 -24.81 -7.71
C ASP A 124 5.27 -25.70 -7.20
N ASN A 125 6.19 -26.11 -8.08
CA ASN A 125 7.36 -26.90 -7.70
C ASN A 125 8.37 -26.10 -6.87
N VAL A 126 8.54 -24.81 -7.15
CA VAL A 126 9.42 -23.94 -6.37
C VAL A 126 8.89 -23.74 -4.95
N VAL A 127 7.58 -23.54 -4.80
CA VAL A 127 6.98 -23.17 -3.51
C VAL A 127 6.63 -24.37 -2.64
N ARG A 128 6.49 -25.58 -3.21
CA ARG A 128 5.99 -26.78 -2.51
C ARG A 128 6.70 -27.06 -1.20
N ASP A 129 8.02 -27.16 -1.24
CA ASP A 129 8.82 -27.50 -0.05
C ASP A 129 8.84 -26.33 0.94
N PHE A 130 8.93 -25.09 0.43
CA PHE A 130 8.97 -23.88 1.26
C PHE A 130 7.66 -23.59 1.99
N LEU A 131 6.51 -23.84 1.37
CA LEU A 131 5.21 -23.70 2.03
C LEU A 131 5.07 -24.70 3.17
N PHE A 132 5.56 -25.93 2.97
CA PHE A 132 5.56 -26.93 4.01
C PHE A 132 6.47 -26.54 5.17
N ASP A 133 7.68 -26.06 4.88
CA ASP A 133 8.64 -25.64 5.91
C ASP A 133 8.19 -24.37 6.67
N ALA A 134 7.61 -23.39 5.97
CA ALA A 134 7.25 -22.09 6.55
C ALA A 134 5.91 -22.08 7.30
N VAL A 135 4.90 -22.79 6.77
CA VAL A 135 3.52 -22.74 7.30
C VAL A 135 2.88 -24.12 7.49
N ASN A 136 3.61 -25.22 7.27
CA ASN A 136 3.12 -26.61 7.40
C ASN A 136 1.85 -26.87 6.56
N MET A 137 1.80 -26.31 5.35
CA MET A 137 0.72 -26.50 4.39
C MET A 137 1.26 -26.87 3.01
N THR A 138 0.48 -27.63 2.26
CA THR A 138 0.77 -28.01 0.88
C THR A 138 0.22 -26.97 -0.11
N VAL A 139 0.68 -27.04 -1.36
CA VAL A 139 0.19 -26.17 -2.46
C VAL A 139 -1.32 -26.28 -2.66
N ASP A 140 -1.91 -27.44 -2.33
CA ASP A 140 -3.34 -27.72 -2.46
C ASP A 140 -4.17 -27.26 -1.25
N GLU A 141 -3.54 -26.65 -0.24
CA GLU A 141 -4.18 -26.16 0.99
C GLU A 141 -4.18 -24.62 1.09
N VAL A 142 -3.49 -23.96 0.15
CA VAL A 142 -3.33 -22.51 0.13
C VAL A 142 -3.54 -21.93 -1.26
N ALA A 143 -4.07 -20.72 -1.32
CA ALA A 143 -4.02 -19.90 -2.52
C ALA A 143 -2.78 -19.01 -2.41
N TYR A 144 -1.90 -19.03 -3.41
CA TYR A 144 -0.74 -18.17 -3.41
C TYR A 144 -0.63 -17.37 -4.71
N THR A 145 0.08 -16.25 -4.65
CA THR A 145 0.50 -15.49 -5.82
C THR A 145 1.94 -15.05 -5.61
N GLY A 146 2.79 -15.14 -6.63
CA GLY A 146 4.19 -14.78 -6.51
C GLY A 146 4.89 -14.68 -7.86
N PRO A 147 5.84 -13.76 -8.03
CA PRO A 147 6.55 -13.64 -9.29
C PRO A 147 7.71 -14.63 -9.36
N LEU A 148 7.82 -15.34 -10.48
CA LEU A 148 9.05 -16.02 -10.87
C LEU A 148 9.69 -15.22 -12.00
N PHE A 149 10.78 -14.51 -11.71
CA PHE A 149 11.46 -13.67 -12.71
C PHE A 149 12.40 -14.47 -13.62
N TYR A 150 12.98 -15.54 -13.10
CA TYR A 150 13.92 -16.42 -13.78
C TYR A 150 13.36 -17.84 -13.81
N SER A 151 13.31 -18.43 -15.00
CA SER A 151 12.89 -19.82 -15.19
C SER A 151 13.85 -20.78 -14.48
N THR A 152 13.31 -21.75 -13.76
CA THR A 152 14.07 -22.80 -13.08
C THR A 152 14.66 -23.83 -14.05
N ILE A 153 14.18 -23.86 -15.30
CA ILE A 153 14.59 -24.86 -16.30
C ILE A 153 15.86 -24.43 -17.01
N ASP A 154 15.94 -23.17 -17.43
CA ASP A 154 16.98 -22.63 -18.31
C ASP A 154 17.57 -21.30 -17.81
N ASN A 155 17.15 -20.83 -16.62
CA ASN A 155 17.54 -19.54 -16.04
C ASN A 155 17.20 -18.34 -16.94
N SER A 156 16.27 -18.51 -17.87
CA SER A 156 15.85 -17.45 -18.78
C SER A 156 14.93 -16.44 -18.10
N LEU A 157 15.02 -15.21 -18.57
CA LEU A 157 14.27 -14.08 -18.05
C LEU A 157 12.81 -14.15 -18.49
N ARG A 158 11.86 -14.21 -17.54
CA ARG A 158 10.43 -14.29 -17.84
C ARG A 158 9.84 -12.91 -18.07
N PHE A 159 9.75 -12.51 -19.35
CA PHE A 159 9.13 -11.23 -19.74
C PHE A 159 7.68 -11.07 -19.22
N SER A 160 6.96 -12.18 -19.06
CA SER A 160 5.62 -12.20 -18.47
C SER A 160 5.59 -11.72 -17.02
N ALA A 161 6.68 -11.85 -16.25
CA ALA A 161 6.79 -11.35 -14.89
C ALA A 161 7.44 -9.95 -14.83
N ILE A 162 8.43 -9.69 -15.68
CA ILE A 162 9.22 -8.44 -15.62
C ILE A 162 8.46 -7.22 -16.11
N LEU A 163 7.67 -7.35 -17.16
CA LEU A 163 6.89 -6.21 -17.65
C LEU A 163 5.89 -5.71 -16.58
N PRO A 164 5.11 -6.59 -15.92
CA PRO A 164 4.32 -6.22 -14.75
C PRO A 164 5.14 -5.66 -13.59
N ALA A 165 6.32 -6.21 -13.31
CA ALA A 165 7.22 -5.69 -12.29
C ALA A 165 7.64 -4.25 -12.58
N ALA A 166 8.08 -3.97 -13.80
CA ALA A 166 8.44 -2.62 -14.22
C ALA A 166 7.26 -1.65 -14.06
N LEU A 167 6.04 -2.08 -14.39
CA LEU A 167 4.82 -1.29 -14.19
C LEU A 167 4.56 -1.01 -12.70
N GLN A 168 4.65 -2.02 -11.83
CA GLN A 168 4.48 -1.86 -10.37
C GLN A 168 5.54 -0.93 -9.78
N TRP A 169 6.78 -1.01 -10.25
CA TRP A 169 7.86 -0.08 -9.89
C TRP A 169 7.55 1.36 -10.28
N VAL A 170 7.11 1.59 -11.52
CA VAL A 170 6.75 2.94 -12.00
C VAL A 170 5.60 3.52 -11.18
N LEU A 171 4.58 2.71 -10.85
CA LEU A 171 3.48 3.13 -9.99
C LEU A 171 3.96 3.46 -8.57
N THR A 172 4.78 2.60 -7.98
CA THR A 172 5.34 2.82 -6.64
C THR A 172 6.18 4.09 -6.60
N ALA A 173 7.13 4.24 -7.53
CA ALA A 173 8.00 5.41 -7.63
C ALA A 173 7.21 6.70 -7.88
N SER A 174 6.22 6.67 -8.79
CA SER A 174 5.39 7.85 -9.07
C SER A 174 4.53 8.25 -7.87
N SER A 175 3.97 7.29 -7.12
CA SER A 175 3.22 7.58 -5.89
C SER A 175 4.11 8.21 -4.81
N LEU A 176 5.29 7.65 -4.55
CA LEU A 176 6.25 8.18 -3.58
C LEU A 176 6.70 9.59 -3.97
N PHE A 177 7.03 9.80 -5.25
CA PHE A 177 7.38 11.12 -5.78
C PHE A 177 6.26 12.13 -5.55
N LEU A 178 5.01 11.79 -5.87
CA LEU A 178 3.87 12.69 -5.69
C LEU A 178 3.60 13.00 -4.21
N VAL A 179 3.69 12.00 -3.33
CA VAL A 179 3.56 12.19 -1.88
C VAL A 179 4.62 13.15 -1.37
N ILE A 180 5.89 12.94 -1.72
CA ILE A 180 7.00 13.83 -1.31
C ILE A 180 6.79 15.22 -1.91
N PHE A 181 6.48 15.33 -3.19
CA PHE A 181 6.26 16.61 -3.87
C PHE A 181 5.15 17.44 -3.21
N PHE A 182 3.97 16.84 -2.99
CA PHE A 182 2.86 17.53 -2.34
C PHE A 182 3.13 17.78 -0.85
N GLY A 183 3.83 16.88 -0.17
CA GLY A 183 4.29 17.05 1.21
C GLY A 183 5.22 18.25 1.37
N VAL A 184 6.29 18.33 0.57
CA VAL A 184 7.24 19.44 0.55
C VAL A 184 6.54 20.74 0.18
N ARG A 185 5.70 20.74 -0.87
CA ARG A 185 4.92 21.93 -1.27
C ARG A 185 4.01 22.42 -0.15
N CYS A 186 3.34 21.53 0.57
CA CYS A 186 2.50 21.86 1.71
C CYS A 186 3.34 22.44 2.86
N TYR A 187 4.48 21.82 3.19
CA TYR A 187 5.40 22.28 4.21
C TYR A 187 5.93 23.69 3.92
N LEU A 188 6.41 23.94 2.71
CA LEU A 188 6.90 25.24 2.28
C LEU A 188 5.82 26.33 2.36
N TYR A 189 4.58 26.01 1.98
CA TYR A 189 3.48 26.96 2.10
C TYR A 189 3.14 27.28 3.55
N ILE A 190 3.09 26.27 4.43
CA ILE A 190 2.88 26.49 5.87
C ILE A 190 4.01 27.35 6.47
N GLY A 191 5.23 27.22 5.96
CA GLY A 191 6.36 28.10 6.28
C GLY A 191 6.14 29.57 5.88
N LYS A 192 5.59 29.83 4.68
CA LYS A 192 5.29 31.19 4.21
C LYS A 192 4.17 31.91 4.98
N LEU A 193 3.31 31.17 5.67
CA LEU A 193 2.30 31.76 6.57
C LEU A 193 2.92 32.48 7.78
N VAL A 194 4.24 32.40 7.97
CA VAL A 194 4.99 33.14 9.01
C VAL A 194 4.89 34.66 8.83
N ASP A 195 4.72 35.14 7.60
CA ASP A 195 4.70 36.59 7.29
C ASP A 195 3.37 37.27 7.62
N LEU A 196 2.36 36.52 8.07
CA LEU A 196 1.01 37.02 8.37
C LEU A 196 0.80 37.15 9.89
N THR A 197 0.82 38.39 10.39
CA THR A 197 0.80 38.76 11.83
C THR A 197 -0.59 38.78 12.49
N ASP A 198 -1.67 38.47 11.76
CA ASP A 198 -3.02 38.46 12.31
C ASP A 198 -3.24 37.29 13.31
N LEU A 199 -3.86 37.53 14.47
CA LEU A 199 -4.25 36.51 15.45
C LEU A 199 -5.04 35.36 14.82
N ARG A 200 -5.91 35.67 13.85
CA ARG A 200 -6.65 34.65 13.11
C ARG A 200 -5.72 33.78 12.26
N SER A 201 -4.70 34.39 11.66
CA SER A 201 -3.66 33.70 10.90
C SER A 201 -2.84 32.76 11.79
N ILE A 202 -2.50 33.19 13.00
CA ILE A 202 -1.75 32.37 13.98
C ILE A 202 -2.54 31.10 14.35
N ARG A 203 -3.82 31.23 14.70
CA ARG A 203 -4.67 30.07 15.04
C ARG A 203 -4.82 29.12 13.85
N LEU A 204 -5.05 29.66 12.65
CA LEU A 204 -5.15 28.86 11.44
C LEU A 204 -3.82 28.14 11.15
N ARG A 205 -2.68 28.82 11.28
CA ARG A 205 -1.34 28.24 11.12
C ARG A 205 -1.10 27.09 12.08
N HIS A 206 -1.43 27.27 13.36
CA HIS A 206 -1.27 26.22 14.37
C HIS A 206 -2.07 24.97 13.97
N LEU A 207 -3.35 25.15 13.61
CA LEU A 207 -4.21 24.07 13.16
C LEU A 207 -3.69 23.40 11.86
N GLN A 208 -3.23 24.18 10.88
CA GLN A 208 -2.67 23.64 9.64
C GLN A 208 -1.37 22.87 9.90
N LYS A 209 -0.52 23.35 10.79
CA LYS A 209 0.71 22.64 11.17
C LYS A 209 0.38 21.33 11.87
N GLN A 210 -0.52 21.33 12.86
CA GLN A 210 -0.94 20.12 13.56
C GLN A 210 -1.50 19.07 12.60
N LEU A 211 -2.45 19.45 11.74
CA LEU A 211 -3.05 18.55 10.75
C LEU A 211 -2.03 18.04 9.71
N PHE A 212 -1.06 18.86 9.30
CA PHE A 212 0.01 18.42 8.40
C PHE A 212 0.95 17.44 9.08
N VAL A 213 1.36 17.73 10.32
CA VAL A 213 2.21 16.83 11.10
C VAL A 213 1.51 15.49 11.32
N ALA A 214 0.25 15.50 11.76
CA ALA A 214 -0.54 14.28 11.91
C ALA A 214 -0.59 13.45 10.61
N LEU A 215 -0.81 14.12 9.46
CA LEU A 215 -0.80 13.47 8.15
C LEU A 215 0.56 12.84 7.81
N VAL A 216 1.66 13.56 8.04
CA VAL A 216 3.00 13.04 7.79
C VAL A 216 3.25 11.80 8.62
N PHE A 217 2.90 11.82 9.90
CA PHE A 217 3.07 10.66 10.75
C PHE A 217 2.19 9.47 10.30
N GLN A 218 0.91 9.71 10.01
CA GLN A 218 -0.01 8.67 9.53
C GLN A 218 0.47 8.02 8.24
N ALA A 219 1.06 8.76 7.31
CA ALA A 219 1.58 8.18 6.07
C ALA A 219 2.96 7.53 6.24
N THR A 220 3.75 7.97 7.22
CA THR A 220 5.09 7.45 7.46
C THR A 220 5.04 6.02 8.00
N VAL A 221 4.07 5.70 8.86
CA VAL A 221 3.92 4.36 9.45
C VAL A 221 3.73 3.27 8.37
N PRO A 222 2.72 3.32 7.48
CA PRO A 222 2.54 2.35 6.41
C PRO A 222 3.69 2.39 5.39
N LEU A 223 4.29 3.56 5.16
CA LEU A 223 5.43 3.67 4.25
C LEU A 223 6.64 2.87 4.77
N ILE A 224 6.96 3.00 6.06
CA ILE A 224 8.09 2.30 6.70
C ILE A 224 7.78 0.83 6.93
N LEU A 225 6.58 0.50 7.43
CA LEU A 225 6.28 -0.86 7.89
C LEU A 225 5.78 -1.79 6.79
N MET A 226 5.28 -1.23 5.69
CA MET A 226 4.63 -2.01 4.65
C MET A 226 5.24 -1.74 3.27
N HIS A 227 5.26 -0.47 2.82
CA HIS A 227 5.63 -0.17 1.44
C HIS A 227 7.13 -0.35 1.19
N ILE A 228 8.00 0.16 2.07
CA ILE A 228 9.46 0.00 1.95
C ILE A 228 9.86 -1.48 1.98
N PRO A 229 9.49 -2.28 3.00
CA PRO A 229 9.81 -3.70 3.06
C PRO A 229 9.39 -4.48 1.82
N VAL A 230 8.14 -4.30 1.38
CA VAL A 230 7.61 -4.97 0.19
C VAL A 230 8.36 -4.52 -1.07
N THR A 231 8.64 -3.22 -1.21
CA THR A 231 9.38 -2.69 -2.36
C THR A 231 10.82 -3.23 -2.39
N VAL A 232 11.50 -3.29 -1.25
CA VAL A 232 12.86 -3.84 -1.14
C VAL A 232 12.86 -5.34 -1.49
N LEU A 233 11.96 -6.13 -0.91
CA LEU A 233 11.80 -7.55 -1.24
C LEU A 233 11.57 -7.74 -2.74
N TYR A 234 10.59 -7.02 -3.29
CA TYR A 234 10.24 -7.07 -4.71
C TYR A 234 11.44 -6.69 -5.60
N THR A 235 12.22 -5.70 -5.18
CA THR A 235 13.45 -5.27 -5.85
C THR A 235 14.49 -6.38 -5.86
N CYS A 236 14.77 -6.98 -4.70
CA CYS A 236 15.70 -8.08 -4.58
C CYS A 236 15.31 -9.24 -5.50
N CYS A 237 14.03 -9.60 -5.55
CA CYS A 237 13.56 -10.67 -6.43
C CYS A 237 13.78 -10.37 -7.92
N VAL A 238 13.52 -9.14 -8.38
CA VAL A 238 13.78 -8.74 -9.77
C VAL A 238 15.26 -8.89 -10.14
N PHE A 239 16.16 -8.61 -9.20
CA PHE A 239 17.61 -8.74 -9.40
C PHE A 239 18.17 -10.14 -9.07
N ASN A 240 17.30 -11.13 -8.83
CA ASN A 240 17.67 -12.49 -8.44
C ASN A 240 18.52 -12.55 -7.16
N ILE A 241 18.22 -11.68 -6.19
CA ILE A 241 18.90 -11.58 -4.90
C ILE A 241 18.00 -12.22 -3.84
N VAL A 242 18.54 -13.20 -3.11
CA VAL A 242 17.86 -13.78 -1.93
C VAL A 242 17.75 -12.70 -0.85
N PHE A 243 16.53 -12.41 -0.42
CA PHE A 243 16.25 -11.47 0.67
C PHE A 243 15.84 -12.22 1.93
N ASP A 244 16.78 -12.40 2.85
CA ASP A 244 16.58 -13.13 4.11
C ASP A 244 16.89 -12.28 5.36
N THR A 245 17.10 -10.97 5.17
CA THR A 245 17.57 -10.08 6.25
C THR A 245 16.55 -9.91 7.37
N PHE A 246 15.25 -9.84 7.03
CA PHE A 246 14.16 -9.81 7.99
C PHE A 246 12.87 -10.28 7.34
N SER A 247 11.97 -10.84 8.15
CA SER A 247 10.65 -11.25 7.68
C SER A 247 9.80 -10.02 7.33
N VAL A 248 9.53 -9.85 6.03
CA VAL A 248 8.58 -8.83 5.56
C VAL A 248 7.21 -9.03 6.19
N ALA A 249 6.78 -10.28 6.41
CA ALA A 249 5.56 -10.59 7.15
C ALA A 249 5.58 -9.99 8.56
N THR A 250 6.69 -10.06 9.30
CA THR A 250 6.79 -9.45 10.64
C THR A 250 6.65 -7.93 10.58
N THR A 251 7.21 -7.28 9.55
CA THR A 251 7.14 -5.83 9.44
C THR A 251 5.70 -5.37 9.11
N ILE A 252 5.03 -6.10 8.22
CA ILE A 252 3.62 -5.87 7.89
C ILE A 252 2.73 -6.17 9.11
N ALA A 253 2.99 -7.23 9.88
CA ALA A 253 2.23 -7.56 11.08
C ALA A 253 2.37 -6.50 12.19
N LEU A 254 3.46 -5.72 12.22
CA LEU A 254 3.63 -4.60 13.15
C LEU A 254 2.82 -3.36 12.74
N PHE A 255 2.42 -3.25 11.47
CA PHE A 255 1.72 -2.07 10.96
C PHE A 255 0.45 -1.73 11.76
N PRO A 256 -0.51 -2.67 11.97
CA PRO A 256 -1.74 -2.36 12.71
C PRO A 256 -1.51 -1.90 14.16
N ALA A 257 -0.43 -2.37 14.79
CA ALA A 257 -0.10 -2.01 16.17
C ALA A 257 0.47 -0.59 16.29
N ILE A 258 1.23 -0.14 15.27
CA ILE A 258 1.95 1.14 15.30
C ILE A 258 1.11 2.26 14.67
N ASP A 259 0.29 1.97 13.66
CA ASP A 259 -0.53 2.94 12.93
C ASP A 259 -1.40 3.86 13.81
N PRO A 260 -2.06 3.39 14.89
CA PRO A 260 -2.85 4.28 15.74
C PRO A 260 -2.00 5.19 16.65
N LEU A 261 -0.74 4.84 16.91
CA LEU A 261 0.08 5.52 17.93
C LEU A 261 0.30 7.01 17.63
N PRO A 262 0.67 7.44 16.41
CA PRO A 262 0.87 8.86 16.16
C PRO A 262 -0.41 9.68 16.37
N THR A 263 -1.57 9.13 15.98
CA THR A 263 -2.85 9.79 16.20
C THR A 263 -3.13 9.95 17.70
N ILE A 264 -2.88 8.92 18.51
CA ILE A 264 -3.07 8.94 19.97
C ILE A 264 -2.14 9.97 20.64
N PHE A 265 -0.87 10.04 20.24
CA PHE A 265 0.11 10.90 20.91
C PHE A 265 0.13 12.35 20.42
N ILE A 266 -0.23 12.62 19.16
CA ILE A 266 -0.15 13.95 18.53
C ILE A 266 -1.45 14.74 18.70
N VAL A 267 -2.60 14.06 18.67
CA VAL A 267 -3.91 14.72 18.86
C VAL A 267 -4.18 14.86 20.36
N LYS A 268 -3.49 15.82 20.99
CA LYS A 268 -3.95 16.39 22.27
C LYS A 268 -4.97 17.48 21.95
N SER A 269 -6.14 17.37 22.58
CA SER A 269 -7.27 18.30 22.49
C SER A 269 -6.88 19.77 22.58
#